data_AF-A0A7Y2K6C5-F1
#
_entry.id   AF-A0A7Y2K6C5-F1
#
_cell.length_a   1.000
_cell.length_b   1.000
_cell.length_c   1.000
_cell.angle_alpha   90.00
_cell.angle_beta   90.00
_cell.angle_gamma   90.00
#
_symmetry.space_group_name_H-M   'P 1'
#
loop_
_entity.id
_entity.type
_entity.pdbx_description
1 polymer ?
#
loop_
_entity_poly.entity_id
_entity_poly.type
_entity_poly.pdbx_seq_one_letter_code
_entity_poly.pdbx_strand_id
1 'polypeptide(L)'
;MNAAHNKLFNHTIATASIPAREEINEKYKWNLSDIYKNDEEWESDFVRVEEQIAGFKSFEGKLHESADILEKCFSYNDAVGIKIE
;
A
#
# COMPACT_ATOMS: atom_id res chain seq x y z
N MET A 1 -15.21 22.57 39.73
CA MET A 1 -16.20 22.29 38.66
C MET A 1 -16.29 23.56 37.82
N ASN A 2 -16.06 23.63 36.52
CA ASN A 2 -15.74 22.65 35.49
C ASN A 2 -14.82 23.36 34.47
N ALA A 3 -14.01 22.57 33.78
CA ALA A 3 -12.77 22.91 33.11
C ALA A 3 -12.87 24.01 32.04
N ALA A 4 -11.78 24.78 31.94
CA ALA A 4 -11.34 25.38 30.69
C ALA A 4 -11.24 24.29 29.62
N HIS A 5 -12.10 24.33 28.60
CA HIS A 5 -11.99 23.43 27.46
C HIS A 5 -12.38 24.13 26.16
N ASN A 6 -11.35 24.28 25.31
CA ASN A 6 -11.35 24.43 23.85
C ASN A 6 -11.92 25.70 23.19
N LYS A 7 -11.13 26.78 23.26
CA LYS A 7 -11.12 27.87 22.26
C LYS A 7 -10.23 27.53 21.04
N LEU A 8 -10.42 26.38 20.39
CA LEU A 8 -9.63 25.99 19.22
C LEU A 8 -10.44 25.72 17.94
N PHE A 9 -11.77 25.68 18.01
CA PHE A 9 -12.62 25.41 16.85
C PHE A 9 -13.73 26.45 16.67
N ASN A 10 -13.34 27.72 16.52
CA ASN A 10 -14.21 28.71 15.89
C ASN A 10 -13.76 28.86 14.43
N HIS A 11 -14.37 28.10 13.52
CA HIS A 11 -14.47 28.55 12.14
C HIS A 11 -15.93 28.91 11.87
N THR A 12 -16.20 30.22 11.91
CA THR A 12 -17.36 30.83 11.26
C THR A 12 -17.43 30.29 9.84
N ILE A 13 -18.61 29.81 9.44
CA ILE A 13 -18.90 29.34 8.07
C ILE A 13 -18.67 30.50 7.10
N ALA A 14 -17.45 30.60 6.57
CA ALA A 14 -17.23 31.10 5.23
C ALA A 14 -17.47 29.93 4.28
N THR A 15 -18.09 30.17 3.13
CA THR A 15 -18.24 29.19 2.04
C THR A 15 -16.88 28.85 1.40
N ALA A 16 -15.91 28.41 2.20
CA ALA A 16 -14.62 27.94 1.74
C ALA A 16 -14.78 26.46 1.41
N SER A 17 -14.84 26.15 0.11
CA SER A 17 -14.83 24.76 -0.38
C SER A 17 -13.58 24.07 0.13
N ILE A 18 -13.71 22.80 0.53
CA ILE A 18 -12.54 21.94 0.76
C ILE A 18 -11.80 21.84 -0.59
N PRO A 19 -10.50 22.14 -0.63
CA PRO A 19 -9.75 22.10 -1.87
C PRO A 19 -9.64 20.66 -2.39
N ALA A 20 -9.65 20.50 -3.71
CA ALA A 20 -9.33 19.23 -4.33
C ALA A 20 -7.85 18.89 -4.10
N ARG A 21 -7.49 17.61 -4.15
CA ARG A 21 -6.10 17.18 -3.88
C ARG A 21 -5.11 17.84 -4.84
N GLU A 22 -5.55 18.04 -6.07
CA GLU A 22 -4.81 18.66 -7.17
C GLU A 22 -4.48 20.13 -6.86
N GLU A 23 -5.32 20.81 -6.08
CA GLU A 23 -5.17 22.22 -5.70
C GLU A 23 -4.20 22.44 -4.52
N ILE A 24 -3.80 21.36 -3.84
CA ILE A 24 -2.83 21.41 -2.74
C ILE A 24 -1.42 21.60 -3.30
N ASN A 25 -0.58 22.41 -2.65
CA ASN A 25 0.83 22.56 -3.03
C ASN A 25 1.62 21.27 -2.77
N GLU A 26 2.47 20.85 -3.71
CA GLU A 26 3.28 19.62 -3.63
C GLU A 26 4.09 19.49 -2.33
N LYS A 27 4.58 20.59 -1.75
CA LYS A 27 5.34 20.54 -0.48
C LYS A 27 4.53 20.02 0.72
N TYR A 28 3.21 19.97 0.58
CA TYR A 28 2.28 19.42 1.57
C TYR A 28 1.71 18.05 1.15
N LYS A 29 2.10 17.52 0.00
CA LYS A 29 1.77 16.17 -0.47
C LYS A 29 2.92 15.22 -0.11
N TRP A 30 2.59 13.95 0.08
CA TRP A 30 3.61 12.91 0.18
C TRP A 30 4.27 12.72 -1.18
N ASN A 31 5.61 12.67 -1.20
CA ASN A 31 6.37 12.35 -2.40
C ASN A 31 6.39 10.83 -2.59
N LEU A 32 5.51 10.31 -3.45
CA LEU A 32 5.47 8.88 -3.76
C LEU A 32 6.50 8.48 -4.84
N SER A 33 7.13 9.45 -5.50
CA SER A 33 8.12 9.23 -6.55
C SER A 33 9.41 8.57 -6.07
N ASP A 34 9.64 8.52 -4.76
CA ASP A 34 10.73 7.75 -4.15
C ASP A 34 10.47 6.23 -4.18
N ILE A 35 9.21 5.81 -4.37
CA ILE A 35 8.78 4.40 -4.46
C ILE A 35 8.46 4.03 -5.91
N TYR A 36 7.57 4.80 -6.56
CA TYR A 36 7.17 4.61 -7.97
C TYR A 36 7.14 5.96 -8.67
N LYS A 37 7.80 6.08 -9.83
CA LYS A 37 7.89 7.37 -10.52
C LYS A 37 6.54 7.87 -11.00
N ASN A 38 5.65 6.95 -11.34
CA ASN A 38 4.30 7.19 -11.84
C ASN A 38 3.39 6.00 -11.54
N ASP A 39 2.10 6.17 -11.84
CA ASP A 39 1.08 5.16 -11.60
C ASP A 39 1.27 3.94 -12.52
N GLU A 40 1.85 4.10 -13.71
CA GLU A 40 2.11 3.00 -14.63
C GLU A 40 3.14 1.99 -14.10
N GLU A 41 4.21 2.47 -13.44
CA GLU A 41 5.19 1.59 -12.79
C GLU A 41 4.54 0.79 -11.64
N TRP A 42 3.63 1.39 -10.88
CA TRP A 42 2.87 0.71 -9.83
C TRP A 42 1.90 -0.33 -10.39
N GLU A 43 1.11 0.03 -11.41
CA GLU A 43 0.13 -0.86 -12.03
C GLU A 43 0.81 -2.09 -12.65
N SER A 44 1.99 -1.91 -13.25
CA SER A 44 2.78 -3.03 -13.78
C SER A 44 3.20 -4.01 -12.69
N ASP A 45 3.60 -3.52 -11.52
CA ASP A 45 3.98 -4.37 -10.39
C ASP A 45 2.74 -5.04 -9.76
N PHE A 46 1.60 -4.36 -9.73
CA PHE A 46 0.31 -4.90 -9.29
C PHE A 46 -0.13 -6.10 -10.16
N VAL A 47 -0.15 -5.93 -11.49
CA VAL A 47 -0.51 -7.01 -12.43
C VAL A 47 0.46 -8.19 -12.31
N ARG A 48 1.77 -7.92 -12.16
CA ARG A 48 2.76 -8.99 -11.98
C ARG A 48 2.47 -9.82 -10.73
N VAL A 49 2.08 -9.19 -9.61
CA VAL A 49 1.71 -9.90 -8.39
C VAL A 49 0.45 -10.73 -8.60
N GLU A 50 -0.57 -10.17 -9.26
CA GLU A 50 -1.81 -10.90 -9.55
C GLU A 50 -1.54 -12.20 -10.32
N GLU A 51 -0.69 -12.15 -11.34
CA GLU A 51 -0.29 -13.32 -12.12
C GLU A 51 0.49 -14.36 -11.29
N GLN A 52 1.30 -13.93 -10.34
CA GLN A 52 2.09 -14.81 -9.48
C GLN A 52 1.25 -15.55 -8.45
N ILE A 53 0.11 -15.03 -8.01
CA ILE A 53 -0.74 -15.70 -7.01
C ILE A 53 -1.13 -17.12 -7.47
N ALA A 54 -1.36 -17.32 -8.77
CA ALA A 54 -1.70 -18.64 -9.32
C ALA A 54 -0.59 -19.70 -9.11
N GLY A 55 0.67 -19.26 -8.98
CA GLY A 55 1.83 -20.13 -8.77
C GLY A 55 1.79 -20.89 -7.43
N PHE A 56 1.10 -20.36 -6.41
CA PHE A 56 0.98 -21.02 -5.10
C PHE A 56 0.27 -22.38 -5.18
N LYS A 57 -0.61 -22.56 -6.17
CA LYS A 57 -1.29 -23.84 -6.41
C LYS A 57 -0.32 -24.99 -6.67
N SER A 58 0.90 -24.70 -7.14
CA SER A 58 1.92 -25.72 -7.36
C SER A 58 2.42 -26.40 -6.07
N PHE A 59 2.29 -25.72 -4.91
CA PHE A 59 2.71 -26.18 -3.59
C PHE A 59 1.58 -26.83 -2.78
N GLU A 60 0.32 -26.69 -3.21
CA GLU A 60 -0.87 -27.20 -2.50
C GLU A 60 -0.75 -28.72 -2.25
N GLY A 61 -0.86 -29.13 -0.99
CA GLY A 61 -0.76 -30.53 -0.58
C GLY A 61 0.66 -31.12 -0.57
N LYS A 62 1.68 -30.41 -1.07
CA LYS A 62 3.04 -30.96 -1.26
C LYS A 62 4.07 -30.55 -0.20
N LEU A 63 3.72 -29.62 0.68
CA LEU A 63 4.66 -29.09 1.68
C LEU A 63 5.26 -30.15 2.62
N HIS A 64 4.58 -31.29 2.79
CA HIS A 64 5.04 -32.40 3.62
C HIS A 64 6.02 -33.34 2.92
N GLU A 65 6.19 -33.22 1.59
CA GLU A 65 6.95 -34.17 0.79
C GLU A 65 8.47 -34.04 1.01
N SER A 66 8.99 -32.83 1.27
CA SER A 66 10.40 -32.62 1.60
C SER A 66 10.69 -31.21 2.14
N ALA A 67 11.84 -31.06 2.81
CA ALA A 67 12.36 -29.76 3.21
C ALA A 67 12.62 -28.84 2.00
N ASP A 68 13.05 -29.40 0.86
CA ASP A 68 13.31 -28.64 -0.37
C ASP A 68 12.03 -28.03 -0.96
N ILE A 69 10.89 -28.72 -0.85
CA ILE A 69 9.60 -28.19 -1.32
C ILE A 69 9.12 -27.07 -0.41
N LEU A 70 9.33 -27.22 0.90
CA LEU A 70 9.01 -26.17 1.88
C LEU A 70 9.86 -24.91 1.65
N GLU A 71 11.16 -25.07 1.46
CA GLU A 71 12.08 -23.96 1.18
C GLU A 71 11.66 -23.22 -0.10
N LYS A 72 11.36 -23.95 -1.19
CA LYS A 72 10.88 -23.33 -2.44
C LYS A 72 9.59 -22.54 -2.25
N CYS A 73 8.67 -23.03 -1.42
CA CYS A 73 7.42 -22.31 -1.12
C CYS A 73 7.71 -20.98 -0.40
N PHE A 74 8.59 -20.98 0.60
CA PHE A 74 8.97 -19.76 1.31
C PHE A 74 9.74 -18.78 0.42
N SER A 75 10.71 -19.26 -0.35
CA SER A 75 11.42 -18.43 -1.32
C SER A 75 10.48 -17.83 -2.37
N TYR A 76 9.45 -18.58 -2.80
CA TYR A 76 8.41 -18.05 -3.68
C TYR A 76 7.53 -17.01 -2.98
N ASN A 77 7.12 -17.29 -1.75
CA ASN A 77 6.35 -16.36 -0.92
C ASN A 77 7.08 -15.02 -0.74
N ASP A 78 8.35 -15.05 -0.40
CA ASP A 78 9.15 -13.84 -0.18
C ASP A 78 9.30 -13.05 -1.48
N ALA A 79 9.55 -13.73 -2.61
CA ALA A 79 9.66 -13.08 -3.91
C ALA A 79 8.37 -12.37 -4.34
N VAL A 80 7.20 -12.96 -4.04
CA VAL A 80 5.90 -12.33 -4.29
C VAL A 80 5.61 -11.22 -3.26
N GLY A 81 5.93 -11.46 -1.99
CA GLY A 81 5.65 -10.57 -0.85
C GLY A 81 6.42 -9.26 -0.88
N ILE A 82 7.68 -9.25 -1.34
CA ILE A 82 8.51 -8.03 -1.48
C ILE A 82 7.84 -6.93 -2.32
N LYS A 83 6.88 -7.29 -3.17
CA LYS A 83 6.16 -6.35 -4.03
C LYS A 83 4.79 -5.95 -3.48
N ILE A 84 4.31 -6.66 -2.47
CA ILE A 84 3.05 -6.39 -1.76
C ILE A 84 3.30 -5.54 -0.50
N GLU A 85 4.42 -5.79 0.19
CA GLU A 85 4.80 -5.16 1.47
C GLU A 85 5.70 -3.93 1.32
#